data_AF-A0AB34FBW7-F1
#
_entry.id   AF-A0AB34FBW7-F1
#
_cell.length_a   1.000
_cell.length_b   1.000
_cell.length_c   1.000
_cell.angle_alpha   90.00
_cell.angle_beta   90.00
_cell.angle_gamma   90.00
#
_symmetry.space_group_name_H-M   'P 1'
#
loop_
_entity.id
_entity.type
_entity.pdbx_description
1 polymer ?
#
loop_
_entity_poly.entity_id
_entity_poly.type
_entity_poly.pdbx_seq_one_letter_code
_entity_poly.pdbx_strand_id
1 'polypeptide(L)'
;MTGALIRFPDRQVLVFSVYVEGRNDQALTATCDNLRRVINDTRRDAGTVVDVVITGDFNRHDHLWGGDDVRLERQGEADEIIDLMNEFAFSSLLQRGIKTWQRGVHESTIDLVLASEELAGAVVKCTPLGTEHGSDHRAIETVFDISIPAPPTRGRLLLKNAPWKEINARIAATLEATPTEGTVQQQTDKLMSAVLDAVYTLTPRAKPSNCAKRWWTSDLTQLRRIHTFWRNRARASRRAGQPCAELETTAREAAKQYHDAIRQQKKSHWNDFLADNDNIWNAAKYLKSGDSSAFGKVPQLVKADGKRTVNSKEQAEEMLSTFFPPVACKVHDGLISMRVILESTVSRESCGLF
;
A
#
# COMPACT_ATOMS: atom_id res chain seq x y z
N MET A 1 -10.94 -0.37 10.78
CA MET A 1 -11.02 -1.17 9.53
C MET A 1 -10.69 -0.31 8.33
N THR A 2 -10.19 -0.92 7.26
CA THR A 2 -9.97 -0.30 5.95
C THR A 2 -10.57 -1.20 4.88
N GLY A 3 -11.32 -0.64 3.93
CA GLY A 3 -11.89 -1.39 2.81
C GLY A 3 -11.35 -0.89 1.47
N ALA A 4 -11.20 -1.79 0.50
CA ALA A 4 -10.84 -1.49 -0.87
C ALA A 4 -11.71 -2.31 -1.83
N LEU A 5 -12.17 -1.69 -2.91
CA LEU A 5 -12.98 -2.35 -3.93
C LEU A 5 -12.11 -2.61 -5.17
N ILE A 6 -11.91 -3.89 -5.48
CA ILE A 6 -11.19 -4.34 -6.67
C ILE A 6 -12.23 -4.66 -7.74
N ARG A 7 -12.10 -4.04 -8.92
CA ARG A 7 -13.05 -4.23 -10.02
C ARG A 7 -12.42 -5.09 -11.11
N PHE A 8 -13.08 -6.19 -11.44
CA PHE A 8 -12.81 -7.05 -12.59
C PHE A 8 -13.89 -6.81 -13.66
N PRO A 9 -13.69 -7.27 -14.91
CA PRO A 9 -14.68 -7.05 -15.98
C PRO A 9 -16.07 -7.62 -15.68
N ASP A 10 -16.13 -8.74 -14.96
CA ASP A 10 -17.34 -9.55 -14.69
C ASP A 10 -17.78 -9.51 -13.22
N ARG A 11 -16.91 -9.10 -12.30
CA ARG A 11 -17.16 -9.12 -10.85
C ARG A 11 -16.44 -8.01 -10.12
N GLN A 12 -16.84 -7.76 -8.88
CA GLN A 12 -16.13 -6.89 -7.96
C GLN A 12 -15.77 -7.67 -6.70
N VAL A 13 -14.60 -7.41 -6.13
CA VAL A 13 -14.15 -8.01 -4.87
C VAL A 13 -13.90 -6.90 -3.87
N LEU A 14 -14.69 -6.89 -2.80
CA LEU A 14 -14.55 -5.97 -1.69
C LEU A 14 -13.62 -6.59 -0.64
N VAL A 15 -12.45 -5.99 -0.45
CA VAL A 15 -11.41 -6.47 0.45
C VAL A 15 -11.36 -5.60 1.69
N PHE A 16 -11.47 -6.22 2.87
CA PHE A 16 -11.35 -5.56 4.16
C PHE A 16 -10.09 -6.00 4.90
N SER A 17 -9.42 -5.00 5.49
CA SER A 17 -8.42 -5.18 6.53
C SER A 17 -9.00 -4.72 7.86
N VAL A 18 -9.09 -5.64 8.82
CA VAL A 18 -9.76 -5.45 10.10
C VAL A 18 -8.75 -5.53 11.26
N TYR A 19 -8.96 -4.67 12.24
CA TYR A 19 -8.33 -4.77 13.55
C TYR A 19 -9.40 -4.45 14.59
N VAL A 20 -9.66 -5.40 15.49
CA VAL A 20 -10.56 -5.22 16.63
C VAL A 20 -9.71 -5.30 17.89
N GLU A 21 -9.84 -4.30 18.75
CA GLU A 21 -9.12 -4.29 20.03
C GLU A 21 -9.60 -5.45 20.93
N GLY A 22 -8.65 -6.11 21.59
CA GLY A 22 -8.95 -7.21 22.49
C GLY A 22 -9.80 -6.76 23.68
N ARG A 23 -10.81 -7.57 24.03
CA ARG A 23 -11.78 -7.32 25.12
C ARG A 23 -12.62 -6.04 24.95
N ASN A 24 -12.68 -5.49 23.74
CA ASN A 24 -13.51 -4.33 23.43
C ASN A 24 -14.69 -4.78 22.57
N ASP A 25 -15.82 -5.09 23.22
CA ASP A 25 -17.01 -5.62 22.53
C ASP A 25 -17.68 -4.53 21.69
N GLN A 26 -17.70 -3.29 22.18
CA GLN A 26 -18.21 -2.16 21.40
C GLN A 26 -17.41 -1.94 20.10
N ALA A 27 -16.10 -2.16 20.12
CA ALA A 27 -15.28 -2.11 18.90
C ALA A 27 -15.58 -3.25 17.93
N LEU A 28 -15.95 -4.44 18.43
CA LEU A 28 -16.40 -5.55 17.61
C LEU A 28 -17.74 -5.21 16.94
N THR A 29 -18.74 -4.78 17.72
CA THR A 29 -20.07 -4.37 17.23
C THR A 29 -19.97 -3.28 16.18
N ALA A 30 -19.22 -2.20 16.48
CA ALA A 30 -19.02 -1.12 15.54
C ALA A 30 -18.30 -1.59 14.25
N THR A 31 -17.39 -2.56 14.35
CA THR A 31 -16.70 -3.11 13.17
C THR A 31 -17.64 -3.96 12.33
N CYS A 32 -18.39 -4.87 12.95
CA CYS A 32 -19.37 -5.73 12.27
C CYS A 32 -20.47 -4.90 11.60
N ASP A 33 -21.01 -3.88 12.27
CA ASP A 33 -22.04 -3.01 11.71
C ASP A 33 -21.52 -2.19 10.52
N ASN A 34 -20.27 -1.72 10.59
CA ASN A 34 -19.64 -1.06 9.47
C ASN A 34 -19.41 -2.01 8.29
N LEU A 35 -19.01 -3.26 8.55
CA LEU A 35 -18.89 -4.28 7.50
C LEU A 35 -20.25 -4.52 6.84
N ARG A 36 -21.32 -4.76 7.62
CA ARG A 36 -22.70 -4.92 7.12
C ARG A 36 -23.11 -3.78 6.21
N ARG A 37 -22.95 -2.55 6.70
CA ARG A 37 -23.32 -1.35 5.95
C ARG A 37 -22.58 -1.27 4.62
N VAL A 38 -21.24 -1.35 4.64
CA VAL A 38 -20.43 -1.19 3.43
C VAL A 38 -20.69 -2.32 2.43
N ILE A 39 -20.85 -3.56 2.89
CA ILE A 39 -21.18 -4.70 2.02
C ILE A 39 -22.55 -4.49 1.36
N ASN A 40 -23.57 -4.13 2.13
CA ASN A 40 -24.93 -3.94 1.63
C ASN A 40 -25.05 -2.75 0.68
N ASP A 41 -24.43 -1.62 1.01
CA ASP A 41 -24.41 -0.44 0.15
C ASP A 41 -23.69 -0.76 -1.17
N THR A 42 -22.52 -1.41 -1.10
CA THR A 42 -21.76 -1.79 -2.31
C THR A 42 -22.54 -2.78 -3.17
N ARG A 43 -23.19 -3.79 -2.58
CA ARG A 43 -24.01 -4.76 -3.31
C ARG A 43 -25.25 -4.15 -3.95
N ARG A 44 -25.86 -3.15 -3.31
CA ARG A 44 -27.02 -2.43 -3.84
C ARG A 44 -26.65 -1.57 -5.04
N ASP A 45 -25.51 -0.89 -4.96
CA ASP A 45 -25.04 0.01 -6.01
C ASP A 45 -24.34 -0.74 -7.17
N ALA A 46 -23.91 -1.98 -6.92
CA ALA A 46 -23.26 -2.80 -7.93
C ALA A 46 -24.29 -3.44 -8.88
N GLY A 47 -24.12 -3.20 -10.18
CA GLY A 47 -24.82 -3.95 -11.23
C GLY A 47 -24.20 -5.32 -11.54
N THR A 48 -23.33 -5.83 -10.67
CA THR A 48 -22.53 -7.06 -10.85
C THR A 48 -22.39 -7.81 -9.54
N VAL A 49 -21.95 -9.07 -9.57
CA VAL A 49 -21.61 -9.83 -8.35
C VAL A 49 -20.51 -9.11 -7.56
N VAL A 50 -20.71 -9.02 -6.24
CA VAL A 50 -19.74 -8.47 -5.28
C VAL A 50 -19.35 -9.54 -4.28
N ASP A 51 -18.19 -10.15 -4.53
CA ASP A 51 -17.51 -11.02 -3.59
C ASP A 51 -16.85 -10.20 -2.48
N VAL A 52 -16.62 -10.83 -1.33
CA VAL A 52 -16.05 -10.16 -0.16
C VAL A 52 -14.93 -11.00 0.41
N VAL A 53 -13.83 -10.35 0.78
CA VAL A 53 -12.75 -10.94 1.60
C VAL A 53 -12.54 -10.06 2.82
N ILE A 54 -12.55 -10.64 4.00
CA ILE A 54 -12.25 -9.96 5.26
C ILE A 54 -11.03 -10.62 5.86
N THR A 55 -9.98 -9.85 6.07
CA THR A 55 -8.75 -10.33 6.70
C THR A 55 -8.37 -9.42 7.86
N GLY A 56 -7.88 -9.97 8.97
CA GLY A 56 -7.52 -9.11 10.08
C GLY A 56 -7.38 -9.80 11.41
N ASP A 57 -6.91 -9.04 12.39
CA ASP A 57 -6.84 -9.43 13.79
C ASP A 57 -8.15 -9.04 14.50
N PHE A 58 -8.95 -10.04 14.87
CA PHE A 58 -10.21 -9.82 15.59
C PHE A 58 -10.05 -9.88 17.10
N ASN A 59 -8.91 -10.37 17.61
CA ASN A 59 -8.69 -10.62 19.03
C ASN A 59 -9.83 -11.44 19.71
N ARG A 60 -10.55 -12.29 18.94
CA ARG A 60 -11.63 -13.16 19.41
C ARG A 60 -11.28 -14.62 19.22
N HIS A 61 -11.78 -15.46 20.12
CA HIS A 61 -11.51 -16.89 20.14
C HIS A 61 -12.79 -17.64 19.90
N ASP A 62 -12.73 -18.66 19.06
CA ASP A 62 -13.83 -19.60 18.91
C ASP A 62 -13.35 -20.98 18.51
N HIS A 63 -14.15 -22.00 18.80
CA HIS A 63 -13.88 -23.39 18.41
C HIS A 63 -13.92 -23.56 16.88
N LEU A 64 -14.69 -22.74 16.17
CA LEU A 64 -14.85 -22.77 14.71
C LEU A 64 -13.50 -22.60 13.99
N TRP A 65 -12.66 -21.67 14.45
CA TRP A 65 -11.33 -21.43 13.86
C TRP A 65 -10.16 -21.80 14.76
N GLY A 66 -10.28 -21.65 16.07
CA GLY A 66 -9.19 -21.84 17.03
C GLY A 66 -8.93 -23.30 17.41
N GLY A 67 -9.87 -24.19 17.09
CA GLY A 67 -9.75 -25.61 17.40
C GLY A 67 -10.17 -25.96 18.82
N ASP A 68 -9.94 -27.22 19.19
CA ASP A 68 -10.35 -27.78 20.49
C ASP A 68 -9.53 -27.23 21.68
N ASP A 69 -8.40 -26.58 21.42
CA ASP A 69 -7.55 -25.97 22.45
C ASP A 69 -8.14 -24.67 23.02
N VAL A 70 -9.17 -24.12 22.40
CA VAL A 70 -9.81 -22.89 22.87
C VAL A 70 -10.62 -23.20 24.13
N ARG A 71 -10.35 -22.46 25.20
CA ARG A 71 -11.04 -22.64 26.49
C ARG A 71 -12.54 -22.37 26.34
N LEU A 72 -13.35 -23.20 27.00
CA LEU A 72 -14.81 -23.10 27.00
C LEU A 72 -15.31 -21.73 27.49
N GLU A 73 -14.59 -21.12 28.45
CA GLU A 73 -14.89 -19.80 29.01
C GLU A 73 -14.87 -18.65 27.98
N ARG A 74 -14.24 -18.87 26.82
CA ARG A 74 -14.15 -17.89 25.73
C ARG A 74 -15.23 -18.07 24.66
N GLN A 75 -16.07 -19.10 24.77
CA GLN A 75 -17.21 -19.26 23.88
C GLN A 75 -18.18 -18.09 24.05
N GLY A 76 -18.71 -17.59 22.94
CA GLY A 76 -19.54 -16.37 22.90
C GLY A 76 -18.78 -15.10 22.55
N GLU A 77 -17.45 -15.05 22.76
CA GLU A 77 -16.61 -13.89 22.39
C GLU A 77 -16.69 -13.53 20.88
N ALA A 78 -17.11 -14.50 20.06
CA ALA A 78 -17.09 -14.49 18.61
C ALA A 78 -18.48 -14.40 17.96
N ASP A 79 -19.57 -14.36 18.74
CA ASP A 79 -20.93 -14.54 18.22
C ASP A 79 -21.27 -13.55 17.11
N GLU A 80 -20.90 -12.28 17.26
CA GLU A 80 -21.16 -11.29 16.20
C GLU A 80 -20.40 -11.55 14.90
N ILE A 81 -19.23 -12.18 14.97
CA ILE A 81 -18.46 -12.58 13.79
C ILE A 81 -19.16 -13.77 13.13
N ILE A 82 -19.64 -14.72 13.92
CA ILE A 82 -20.37 -15.90 13.44
C ILE A 82 -21.69 -15.48 12.79
N ASP A 83 -22.41 -14.53 13.40
CA ASP A 83 -23.62 -13.95 12.82
C ASP A 83 -23.34 -13.27 11.48
N LEU A 84 -22.25 -12.49 11.40
CA LEU A 84 -21.79 -11.90 10.14
C LEU A 84 -21.44 -12.98 9.10
N MET A 85 -20.79 -14.06 9.51
CA MET A 85 -20.47 -15.18 8.62
C MET A 85 -21.74 -15.84 8.09
N ASN A 86 -22.74 -16.07 8.94
CA ASN A 86 -24.01 -16.66 8.55
C ASN A 86 -24.81 -15.73 7.62
N GLU A 87 -24.86 -14.43 7.94
CA GLU A 87 -25.60 -13.42 7.17
C GLU A 87 -25.09 -13.29 5.73
N PHE A 88 -23.77 -13.32 5.53
CA PHE A 88 -23.15 -13.14 4.22
C PHE A 88 -22.58 -14.42 3.60
N ALA A 89 -22.87 -15.58 4.18
CA ALA A 89 -22.35 -16.89 3.79
C ALA A 89 -20.81 -16.90 3.65
N PHE A 90 -20.12 -16.39 4.68
CA PHE A 90 -18.67 -16.39 4.71
C PHE A 90 -18.10 -17.70 5.24
N SER A 91 -17.06 -18.18 4.56
CA SER A 91 -16.24 -19.31 5.00
C SER A 91 -14.92 -18.81 5.58
N SER A 92 -14.48 -19.45 6.68
CA SER A 92 -13.11 -19.29 7.16
C SER A 92 -12.15 -20.03 6.24
N LEU A 93 -11.24 -19.31 5.61
CA LEU A 93 -10.28 -19.86 4.66
C LEU A 93 -9.08 -20.52 5.34
N LEU A 94 -8.76 -20.07 6.56
CA LEU A 94 -7.68 -20.66 7.33
C LEU A 94 -8.16 -21.97 7.98
N GLN A 95 -7.35 -23.01 7.89
CA GLN A 95 -7.65 -24.30 8.53
C GLN A 95 -7.83 -24.14 10.04
N ARG A 96 -8.88 -24.78 10.58
CA ARG A 96 -9.17 -24.83 12.01
C ARG A 96 -7.94 -25.29 12.82
N GLY A 97 -7.64 -24.57 13.90
CA GLY A 97 -6.56 -24.87 14.84
C GLY A 97 -5.20 -24.26 14.48
N ILE A 98 -5.06 -23.64 13.30
CA ILE A 98 -3.80 -22.97 12.94
C ILE A 98 -3.58 -21.75 13.83
N LYS A 99 -2.52 -21.79 14.64
CA LYS A 99 -2.13 -20.66 15.50
C LYS A 99 -1.58 -19.53 14.65
N THR A 100 -2.14 -18.35 14.81
CA THR A 100 -1.79 -17.12 14.07
C THR A 100 -1.04 -16.14 14.94
N TRP A 101 -1.18 -16.23 16.27
CA TRP A 101 -0.47 -15.42 17.24
C TRP A 101 0.32 -16.29 18.22
N GLN A 102 1.52 -15.86 18.58
CA GLN A 102 2.34 -16.51 19.59
C GLN A 102 3.24 -15.51 20.34
N ARG A 103 3.14 -15.53 21.67
CA ARG A 103 4.07 -14.81 22.56
C ARG A 103 4.52 -15.72 23.70
N GLY A 104 5.80 -16.08 23.70
CA GLY A 104 6.37 -17.02 24.66
C GLY A 104 5.73 -18.40 24.52
N VAL A 105 5.13 -18.89 25.61
CA VAL A 105 4.42 -20.18 25.65
C VAL A 105 2.94 -20.08 25.23
N HIS A 106 2.41 -18.86 25.08
CA HIS A 106 1.02 -18.65 24.70
C HIS A 106 0.89 -18.58 23.18
N GLU A 107 -0.09 -19.30 22.65
CA GLU A 107 -0.46 -19.30 21.24
C GLU A 107 -1.98 -19.27 21.10
N SER A 108 -2.47 -18.58 20.07
CA SER A 108 -3.90 -18.46 19.79
C SER A 108 -4.15 -18.25 18.29
N THR A 109 -5.40 -18.43 17.89
CA THR A 109 -5.91 -18.12 16.54
C THR A 109 -6.86 -16.95 16.68
N ILE A 110 -6.37 -15.76 16.37
CA ILE A 110 -7.11 -14.48 16.49
C ILE A 110 -7.11 -13.68 15.19
N ASP A 111 -6.27 -14.07 14.23
CA ASP A 111 -6.25 -13.51 12.89
C ASP A 111 -7.12 -14.39 11.99
N LEU A 112 -8.11 -13.78 11.34
CA LEU A 112 -9.08 -14.48 10.49
C LEU A 112 -8.90 -14.06 9.03
N VAL A 113 -9.23 -15.00 8.14
CA VAL A 113 -9.39 -14.77 6.71
C VAL A 113 -10.75 -15.37 6.32
N LEU A 114 -11.74 -14.51 6.12
CA LEU A 114 -13.10 -14.88 5.75
C LEU A 114 -13.34 -14.48 4.30
N ALA A 115 -14.07 -15.29 3.53
CA ALA A 115 -14.48 -14.92 2.18
C ALA A 115 -15.89 -15.41 1.85
N SER A 116 -16.56 -14.73 0.90
CA SER A 116 -17.82 -15.22 0.31
C SER A 116 -17.65 -16.61 -0.29
N GLU A 117 -18.72 -17.40 -0.27
CA GLU A 117 -18.71 -18.81 -0.69
C GLU A 117 -18.11 -19.04 -2.09
N GLU A 118 -18.51 -18.24 -3.09
CA GLU A 118 -17.97 -18.38 -4.45
C GLU A 118 -16.45 -18.15 -4.47
N LEU A 119 -15.99 -17.10 -3.81
CA LEU A 119 -14.58 -16.75 -3.75
C LEU A 119 -13.77 -17.74 -2.87
N ALA A 120 -14.39 -18.31 -1.84
CA ALA A 120 -13.81 -19.38 -1.04
C ALA A 120 -13.55 -20.64 -1.89
N GLY A 121 -14.43 -20.94 -2.84
CA GLY A 121 -14.25 -22.01 -3.83
C GLY A 121 -13.06 -21.81 -4.77
N ALA A 122 -12.59 -20.58 -4.95
CA ALA A 122 -11.44 -20.24 -5.77
C ALA A 122 -10.11 -20.18 -5.00
N VAL A 123 -10.09 -20.56 -3.72
CA VAL A 123 -8.86 -20.50 -2.90
C VAL A 123 -7.88 -21.60 -3.32
N VAL A 124 -6.69 -21.20 -3.73
CA VAL A 124 -5.56 -22.10 -4.02
C VAL A 124 -4.75 -22.38 -2.76
N LYS A 125 -4.59 -21.36 -1.90
CA LYS A 125 -3.74 -21.43 -0.72
C LYS A 125 -4.24 -20.43 0.32
N CYS A 126 -4.36 -20.86 1.58
CA CYS A 126 -4.50 -19.96 2.72
C CYS A 126 -3.67 -20.54 3.88
N THR A 127 -2.43 -20.09 4.02
CA THR A 127 -1.49 -20.65 5.00
C THR A 127 -0.59 -19.59 5.59
N PRO A 128 -0.12 -19.75 6.84
CA PRO A 128 0.90 -18.88 7.39
C PRO A 128 2.17 -18.90 6.52
N LEU A 129 2.70 -17.72 6.20
CA LEU A 129 3.89 -17.56 5.41
C LEU A 129 5.10 -18.18 6.13
N GLY A 130 5.86 -19.02 5.43
CA GLY A 130 7.04 -19.67 6.02
C GLY A 130 8.16 -18.71 6.43
N THR A 131 8.16 -17.48 5.87
CA THR A 131 9.13 -16.45 6.18
C THR A 131 8.51 -15.37 7.08
N GLU A 132 8.65 -15.51 8.40
CA GLU A 132 8.07 -14.56 9.36
C GLU A 132 9.04 -13.38 9.64
N HIS A 133 8.48 -12.21 10.00
CA HIS A 133 9.23 -10.98 10.27
C HIS A 133 9.44 -10.72 11.78
N GLY A 134 9.32 -11.76 12.61
CA GLY A 134 9.50 -11.66 14.06
C GLY A 134 8.42 -10.88 14.79
N SER A 135 7.26 -10.67 14.17
CA SER A 135 6.05 -10.36 14.93
C SER A 135 5.62 -11.61 15.69
N ASP A 136 4.96 -11.40 16.81
CA ASP A 136 4.13 -12.36 17.51
C ASP A 136 2.96 -12.86 16.64
N HIS A 137 2.46 -12.06 15.69
CA HIS A 137 1.55 -12.51 14.64
C HIS A 137 2.29 -13.18 13.48
N ARG A 138 1.64 -14.17 12.89
CA ARG A 138 2.08 -14.87 11.68
C ARG A 138 1.38 -14.27 10.48
N ALA A 139 2.16 -13.78 9.52
CA ALA A 139 1.60 -13.32 8.25
C ALA A 139 0.90 -14.49 7.54
N ILE A 140 -0.33 -14.29 7.08
CA ILE A 140 -1.09 -15.29 6.33
C ILE A 140 -0.99 -14.94 4.84
N GLU A 141 -0.62 -15.91 4.03
CA GLU A 141 -0.66 -15.81 2.57
C GLU A 141 -1.93 -16.49 2.07
N THR A 142 -2.77 -15.71 1.41
CA THR A 142 -3.98 -16.19 0.75
C THR A 142 -3.87 -15.94 -0.75
N VAL A 143 -4.06 -16.99 -1.55
CA VAL A 143 -3.99 -16.96 -3.02
C VAL A 143 -5.31 -17.48 -3.57
N PHE A 144 -5.91 -16.72 -4.46
CA PHE A 144 -7.13 -17.06 -5.17
C PHE A 144 -6.82 -17.29 -6.65
N ASP A 145 -7.46 -18.30 -7.25
CA ASP A 145 -7.44 -18.54 -8.69
C ASP A 145 -8.51 -17.67 -9.35
N ILE A 146 -8.16 -16.41 -9.60
CA ILE A 146 -9.05 -15.44 -10.26
C ILE A 146 -8.39 -15.01 -11.56
N SER A 147 -9.13 -15.08 -12.65
CA SER A 147 -8.69 -14.59 -13.96
C SER A 147 -8.64 -13.06 -13.94
N ILE A 148 -7.46 -12.50 -13.68
CA ILE A 148 -7.21 -11.07 -13.80
C ILE A 148 -6.73 -10.79 -15.23
N PRO A 149 -7.43 -9.96 -16.03
CA PRO A 149 -6.85 -9.46 -17.28
C PRO A 149 -5.59 -8.69 -16.90
N ALA A 150 -4.42 -9.26 -17.17
CA ALA A 150 -3.16 -8.62 -16.82
C ALA A 150 -3.12 -7.24 -17.51
N PRO A 151 -3.03 -6.13 -16.75
CA PRO A 151 -2.67 -4.86 -17.36
C PRO A 151 -1.36 -5.08 -18.10
N PRO A 152 -1.15 -4.51 -19.30
CA PRO A 152 0.13 -4.58 -19.96
C PRO A 152 1.17 -3.96 -19.02
N THR A 153 1.95 -4.81 -18.35
CA THR A 153 2.98 -4.38 -17.42
C THR A 153 4.11 -3.80 -18.24
N ARG A 154 4.06 -2.49 -18.47
CA ARG A 154 5.21 -1.75 -19.00
C ARG A 154 6.28 -1.75 -17.91
N GLY A 155 7.17 -2.73 -17.96
CA GLY A 155 8.28 -2.84 -17.01
C GLY A 155 9.04 -1.52 -16.94
N ARG A 156 9.10 -0.92 -15.74
CA ARG A 156 9.76 0.38 -15.53
C ARG A 156 11.22 0.27 -15.92
N LEU A 157 11.68 1.13 -16.82
CA LEU A 157 13.09 1.18 -17.21
C LEU A 157 13.96 1.69 -16.05
N LEU A 158 15.11 1.05 -15.81
CA LEU A 158 16.13 1.52 -14.88
C LEU A 158 17.04 2.51 -15.58
N LEU A 159 16.55 3.73 -15.83
CA LEU A 159 17.31 4.77 -16.54
C LEU A 159 18.66 5.11 -15.88
N LYS A 160 18.77 4.94 -14.55
CA LYS A 160 20.04 5.10 -13.82
C LYS A 160 21.11 4.06 -14.21
N ASN A 161 20.68 2.91 -14.72
CA ASN A 161 21.54 1.80 -15.12
C ASN A 161 21.57 1.65 -16.66
N ALA A 162 21.08 2.63 -17.40
CA ALA A 162 21.05 2.57 -18.85
C ALA A 162 22.48 2.68 -19.41
N PRO A 163 22.88 1.82 -20.35
CA PRO A 163 24.18 1.92 -21.02
C PRO A 163 24.14 3.04 -22.06
N TRP A 164 24.19 4.30 -21.60
CA TRP A 164 24.00 5.49 -22.46
C TRP A 164 24.95 5.54 -23.66
N LYS A 165 26.18 5.02 -23.52
CA LYS A 165 27.13 4.92 -24.63
C LYS A 165 26.62 4.03 -25.77
N GLU A 166 26.08 2.86 -25.44
CA GLU A 166 25.54 1.90 -26.42
C GLU A 166 24.21 2.40 -27.00
N ILE A 167 23.37 3.03 -26.18
CA ILE A 167 22.13 3.68 -26.62
C ILE A 167 22.44 4.76 -27.66
N ASN A 168 23.38 5.66 -27.37
CA ASN A 168 23.75 6.73 -28.29
C ASN A 168 24.35 6.18 -29.60
N ALA A 169 25.19 5.14 -29.52
CA ALA A 169 25.75 4.49 -30.70
C ALA A 169 24.67 3.87 -31.58
N ARG A 170 23.67 3.20 -30.98
CA ARG A 170 22.53 2.63 -31.71
C ARG A 170 21.65 3.71 -32.35
N ILE A 171 21.38 4.81 -31.66
CA ILE A 171 20.63 5.94 -32.21
C ILE A 171 21.36 6.52 -33.42
N ALA A 172 22.66 6.79 -33.29
CA ALA A 172 23.48 7.32 -34.38
C ALA A 172 23.47 6.40 -35.60
N ALA A 173 23.74 5.10 -35.42
CA ALA A 173 23.72 4.13 -36.50
C ALA A 173 22.34 4.02 -37.19
N THR A 174 21.25 4.10 -36.41
CA THR A 174 19.88 4.04 -36.95
C THR A 174 19.56 5.28 -37.78
N LEU A 175 19.98 6.47 -37.33
CA LEU A 175 19.76 7.72 -38.05
C LEU A 175 20.62 7.83 -39.30
N GLU A 176 21.88 7.35 -39.28
CA GLU A 176 22.75 7.31 -40.46
C GLU A 176 22.25 6.36 -41.55
N ALA A 177 21.65 5.23 -41.16
CA ALA A 177 21.09 4.26 -42.09
C ALA A 177 19.75 4.72 -42.72
N THR A 178 19.14 5.81 -42.23
CA THR A 178 17.80 6.24 -42.64
C THR A 178 17.89 7.51 -43.49
N PRO A 179 17.40 7.51 -44.75
CA PRO A 179 17.42 8.70 -45.60
C PRO A 179 16.67 9.89 -44.99
N THR A 180 17.28 11.07 -45.10
CA THR A 180 16.76 12.37 -44.62
C THR A 180 15.69 12.93 -45.55
N GLU A 181 14.63 12.16 -45.78
CA GLU A 181 13.50 12.55 -46.62
C GLU A 181 12.21 12.62 -45.82
N GLY A 182 11.32 13.52 -46.23
CA GLY A 182 10.00 13.72 -45.64
C GLY A 182 9.82 15.08 -44.96
N THR A 183 8.63 15.27 -44.40
CA THR A 183 8.24 16.47 -43.64
C THR A 183 8.94 16.52 -42.27
N VAL A 184 8.97 17.69 -41.64
CA VAL A 184 9.52 17.88 -40.29
C VAL A 184 8.89 16.90 -39.28
N GLN A 185 7.57 16.69 -39.34
CA GLN A 185 6.88 15.74 -38.46
C GLN A 185 7.39 14.31 -38.66
N GLN A 186 7.57 13.87 -39.92
CA GLN A 186 8.10 12.54 -40.23
C GLN A 186 9.55 12.38 -39.74
N GLN A 187 10.35 13.44 -39.79
CA GLN A 187 11.70 13.43 -39.23
C GLN A 187 11.69 13.36 -37.69
N THR A 188 10.78 14.08 -37.04
CA THR A 188 10.58 13.99 -35.58
C THR A 188 10.11 12.60 -35.15
N ASP A 189 9.15 12.01 -35.86
CA ASP A 189 8.63 10.68 -35.56
C ASP A 189 9.72 9.60 -35.72
N LYS A 190 10.57 9.73 -36.76
CA LYS A 190 11.74 8.86 -36.97
C LYS A 190 12.74 8.97 -35.82
N LEU A 191 13.07 10.19 -35.39
CA LEU A 191 13.96 10.43 -34.26
C LEU A 191 13.39 9.82 -32.97
N MET A 192 12.12 10.10 -32.68
CA MET A 192 11.44 9.56 -31.51
C MET A 192 11.40 8.04 -31.54
N SER A 193 11.14 7.43 -32.70
CA SER A 193 11.16 5.98 -32.88
C SER A 193 12.54 5.39 -32.59
N ALA A 194 13.61 5.95 -33.17
CA ALA A 194 14.98 5.48 -32.96
C ALA A 194 15.43 5.61 -31.49
N VAL A 195 15.08 6.73 -30.84
CA VAL A 195 15.36 6.96 -29.41
C VAL A 195 14.60 5.98 -28.54
N LEU A 196 13.28 5.84 -28.75
CA LEU A 196 12.46 4.95 -27.94
C LEU A 196 12.88 3.50 -28.13
N ASP A 197 13.15 3.05 -29.36
CA ASP A 197 13.63 1.68 -29.64
C ASP A 197 14.94 1.38 -28.93
N ALA A 198 15.94 2.26 -29.05
CA ALA A 198 17.24 2.08 -28.39
C ALA A 198 17.10 2.05 -26.87
N VAL A 199 16.32 2.98 -26.30
CA VAL A 199 16.07 3.07 -24.86
C VAL A 199 15.31 1.84 -24.35
N TYR A 200 14.26 1.39 -25.02
CA TYR A 200 13.46 0.24 -24.59
C TYR A 200 14.19 -1.10 -24.75
N THR A 201 15.08 -1.21 -25.74
CA THR A 201 15.82 -2.45 -26.01
C THR A 201 17.02 -2.60 -25.07
N LEU A 202 17.78 -1.53 -24.85
CA LEU A 202 19.06 -1.60 -24.16
C LEU A 202 18.97 -1.26 -22.66
N THR A 203 17.94 -0.54 -22.24
CA THR A 203 17.81 -0.19 -20.81
C THR A 203 17.27 -1.38 -20.02
N PRO A 204 17.97 -1.82 -18.95
CA PRO A 204 17.48 -2.88 -18.09
C PRO A 204 16.11 -2.53 -17.49
N ARG A 205 15.19 -3.49 -17.48
CA ARG A 205 13.88 -3.34 -16.84
C ARG A 205 13.97 -3.67 -15.37
N ALA A 206 13.31 -2.84 -14.55
CA ALA A 206 13.10 -3.14 -13.14
C ALA A 206 12.30 -4.44 -13.06
N LYS A 207 12.81 -5.40 -12.28
CA LYS A 207 12.02 -6.56 -11.88
C LYS A 207 11.14 -6.12 -10.71
N PRO A 208 9.82 -5.96 -10.90
CA PRO A 208 8.95 -5.70 -9.76
C PRO A 208 9.10 -6.88 -8.79
N SER A 209 9.36 -6.54 -7.53
CA SER A 209 9.40 -7.49 -6.43
C SER A 209 8.27 -7.12 -5.49
N ASN A 210 7.35 -8.07 -5.26
CA ASN A 210 6.14 -7.87 -4.46
C ASN A 210 6.43 -7.49 -3.00
N CYS A 211 7.68 -7.58 -2.55
CA CYS A 211 8.09 -7.29 -1.18
C CYS A 211 9.27 -6.30 -1.10
N ALA A 212 9.64 -5.62 -2.19
CA ALA A 212 10.76 -4.70 -2.20
C ALA A 212 10.44 -3.41 -1.44
N LYS A 213 10.76 -3.38 -0.15
CA LYS A 213 10.79 -2.13 0.62
C LYS A 213 12.07 -1.38 0.24
N ARG A 214 11.97 -0.11 -0.12
CA ARG A 214 13.13 0.72 -0.54
C ARG A 214 14.25 0.79 0.50
N TRP A 215 13.90 0.69 1.78
CA TRP A 215 14.85 0.68 2.89
C TRP A 215 15.45 -0.71 3.17
N TRP A 216 15.02 -1.77 2.49
CA TRP A 216 15.47 -3.13 2.79
C TRP A 216 16.86 -3.43 2.20
N THR A 217 17.73 -4.07 2.99
CA THR A 217 19.12 -4.37 2.61
C THR A 217 19.41 -5.88 2.63
N SER A 218 20.54 -6.27 2.03
CA SER A 218 21.08 -7.64 2.11
C SER A 218 21.29 -8.07 3.57
N ASP A 219 21.79 -7.17 4.41
CA ASP A 219 22.11 -7.44 5.81
C ASP A 219 20.85 -7.75 6.62
N LEU A 220 19.76 -7.00 6.38
CA LEU A 220 18.46 -7.32 6.96
C LEU A 220 17.92 -8.67 6.49
N THR A 221 18.25 -9.10 5.26
CA THR A 221 17.89 -10.43 4.75
C THR A 221 18.67 -11.52 5.49
N GLN A 222 19.96 -11.31 5.74
CA GLN A 222 20.80 -12.23 6.51
C GLN A 222 20.33 -12.32 7.96
N LEU A 223 20.11 -11.18 8.63
CA LEU A 223 19.59 -11.14 9.99
C LEU A 223 18.21 -11.82 10.09
N ARG A 224 17.33 -11.65 9.09
CA ARG A 224 16.04 -12.35 9.03
C ARG A 224 16.23 -13.88 8.97
N ARG A 225 17.17 -14.37 8.17
CA ARG A 225 17.46 -15.82 8.08
C ARG A 225 17.96 -16.37 9.41
N ILE A 226 18.91 -15.67 10.06
CA ILE A 226 19.46 -16.06 11.37
C ILE A 226 18.35 -16.07 12.43
N HIS A 227 17.59 -14.98 12.55
CA HIS A 227 16.46 -14.88 13.47
C HIS A 227 15.43 -16.00 13.22
N THR A 228 15.05 -16.24 11.96
CA THR A 228 14.07 -17.29 11.59
C THR A 228 14.58 -18.68 11.96
N PHE A 229 15.86 -18.96 11.68
CA PHE A 229 16.48 -20.24 11.99
C PHE A 229 16.44 -20.53 13.50
N TRP A 230 16.94 -19.62 14.33
CA TRP A 230 16.99 -19.82 15.78
C TRP A 230 15.60 -19.90 16.42
N ARG A 231 14.68 -19.04 15.97
CA ARG A 231 13.28 -19.08 16.39
C ARG A 231 12.61 -20.41 16.05
N ASN A 232 12.79 -20.92 14.82
CA ASN A 232 12.22 -22.19 14.40
C ASN A 232 12.83 -23.37 15.18
N ARG A 233 14.15 -23.32 15.45
CA ARG A 233 14.84 -24.34 16.25
C ARG A 233 14.35 -24.36 17.70
N ALA A 234 14.21 -23.20 18.34
CA ALA A 234 13.61 -23.09 19.68
C ALA A 234 12.15 -23.55 19.68
N ARG A 235 11.36 -23.21 18.65
CA ARG A 235 9.98 -23.70 18.47
C ARG A 235 9.91 -25.22 18.34
N ALA A 236 10.76 -25.83 17.52
CA ALA A 236 10.80 -27.28 17.34
C ALA A 236 11.15 -27.99 18.66
N SER A 237 12.14 -27.46 19.41
CA SER A 237 12.53 -27.96 20.74
C SER A 237 11.35 -27.95 21.73
N ARG A 238 10.60 -26.83 21.78
CA ARG A 238 9.39 -26.72 22.62
C ARG A 238 8.32 -27.72 22.24
N ARG A 239 8.04 -27.89 20.94
CA ARG A 239 7.03 -28.85 20.45
C ARG A 239 7.39 -30.30 20.74
N ALA A 240 8.68 -30.61 20.78
CA ALA A 240 9.18 -31.92 21.17
C ALA A 240 9.15 -32.15 22.71
N GLY A 241 8.65 -31.20 23.50
CA GLY A 241 8.64 -31.29 24.97
C GLY A 241 10.02 -31.12 25.61
N GLN A 242 11.01 -30.65 24.85
CA GLN A 242 12.40 -30.46 25.30
C GLN A 242 12.80 -28.98 25.21
N PRO A 243 12.26 -28.09 26.05
CA PRO A 243 12.67 -26.69 26.04
C PRO A 243 14.14 -26.55 26.44
N CYS A 244 14.92 -25.86 25.60
CA CYS A 244 16.34 -25.62 25.82
C CYS A 244 16.59 -24.12 26.07
N ALA A 245 17.08 -23.78 27.27
CA ALA A 245 17.28 -22.38 27.67
C ALA A 245 18.30 -21.63 26.80
N GLU A 246 19.32 -22.32 26.30
CA GLU A 246 20.30 -21.75 25.38
C GLU A 246 19.65 -21.38 24.06
N LEU A 247 18.87 -22.29 23.44
CA LEU A 247 18.14 -22.02 22.19
C LEU A 247 17.16 -20.85 22.34
N GLU A 248 16.48 -20.74 23.48
CA GLU A 248 15.58 -19.61 23.76
C GLU A 248 16.35 -18.28 23.87
N THR A 249 17.51 -18.30 24.51
CA THR A 249 18.35 -17.10 24.68
C THR A 249 18.92 -16.66 23.34
N THR A 250 19.47 -17.58 22.55
CA THR A 250 19.97 -17.29 21.20
C THR A 250 18.85 -16.81 20.28
N ALA A 251 17.66 -17.41 20.34
CA ALA A 251 16.50 -16.94 19.57
C ALA A 251 16.08 -15.52 19.96
N ARG A 252 16.11 -15.19 21.26
CA ARG A 252 15.80 -13.85 21.78
C ARG A 252 16.83 -12.81 21.33
N GLU A 253 18.11 -13.14 21.40
CA GLU A 253 19.20 -12.26 20.94
C GLU A 253 19.14 -12.00 19.44
N ALA A 254 18.92 -13.06 18.64
CA ALA A 254 18.76 -12.94 17.19
C ALA A 254 17.53 -12.09 16.83
N ALA A 255 16.42 -12.23 17.57
CA ALA A 255 15.24 -11.38 17.40
C ALA A 255 15.56 -9.90 17.70
N LYS A 256 16.22 -9.64 18.83
CA LYS A 256 16.63 -8.28 19.23
C LYS A 256 17.50 -7.62 18.15
N GLN A 257 18.56 -8.29 17.72
CA GLN A 257 19.47 -7.78 16.68
C GLN A 257 18.71 -7.47 15.37
N TYR A 258 17.85 -8.39 14.93
CA TYR A 258 17.06 -8.20 13.72
C TYR A 258 16.10 -6.99 13.82
N HIS A 259 15.38 -6.86 14.94
CA HIS A 259 14.42 -5.77 15.12
C HIS A 259 15.08 -4.42 15.39
N ASP A 260 16.22 -4.39 16.08
CA ASP A 260 17.05 -3.19 16.24
C ASP A 260 17.55 -2.69 14.88
N ALA A 261 18.10 -3.59 14.05
CA ALA A 261 18.56 -3.27 12.70
C ALA A 261 17.42 -2.77 11.80
N ILE A 262 16.22 -3.37 11.88
CA ILE A 262 15.04 -2.85 11.16
C ILE A 262 14.72 -1.42 11.59
N ARG A 263 14.67 -1.15 12.90
CA ARG A 263 14.35 0.20 13.41
C ARG A 263 15.38 1.22 12.96
N GLN A 264 16.66 0.88 13.05
CA GLN A 264 17.75 1.73 12.59
C GLN A 264 17.66 2.01 11.08
N GLN A 265 17.44 0.98 10.27
CA GLN A 265 17.37 1.13 8.82
C GLN A 265 16.16 1.94 8.37
N LYS A 266 14.98 1.73 8.98
CA LYS A 266 13.79 2.56 8.73
C LYS A 266 14.04 4.01 9.09
N LYS A 267 14.68 4.27 10.25
CA LYS A 267 15.02 5.63 10.70
C LYS A 267 16.01 6.30 9.75
N SER A 268 17.08 5.60 9.36
CA SER A 268 18.07 6.12 8.41
C SER A 268 17.41 6.49 7.10
N HIS A 269 16.63 5.57 6.52
CA HIS A 269 15.94 5.82 5.27
C HIS A 269 14.95 7.00 5.34
N TRP A 270 14.25 7.14 6.47
CA TRP A 270 13.37 8.29 6.70
C TRP A 270 14.14 9.60 6.79
N ASN A 271 15.28 9.61 7.50
CA ASN A 271 16.14 10.78 7.58
C ASN A 271 16.72 11.16 6.22
N ASP A 272 17.19 10.19 5.45
CA ASP A 272 17.71 10.40 4.09
C ASP A 272 16.61 10.95 3.16
N PHE A 273 15.39 10.45 3.30
CA PHE A 273 14.22 10.94 2.57
C PHE A 273 13.90 12.41 2.91
N LEU A 274 13.99 12.79 4.19
CA LEU A 274 13.77 14.16 4.65
C LEU A 274 14.91 15.13 4.30
N ALA A 275 16.13 14.64 4.12
CA ALA A 275 17.29 15.47 3.77
C ALA A 275 17.24 16.01 2.32
N ASP A 276 16.39 15.42 1.47
CA ASP A 276 16.16 15.84 0.10
C ASP A 276 15.01 16.86 0.02
N ASN A 277 15.35 18.09 -0.37
CA ASN A 277 14.42 19.22 -0.42
C ASN A 277 13.24 18.98 -1.38
N ASP A 278 13.40 18.15 -2.40
CA ASP A 278 12.32 17.81 -3.34
C ASP A 278 11.22 16.96 -2.66
N ASN A 279 11.54 16.32 -1.54
CA ASN A 279 10.62 15.45 -0.80
C ASN A 279 9.82 16.18 0.29
N ILE A 280 10.04 17.47 0.54
CA ILE A 280 9.35 18.23 1.62
C ILE A 280 7.83 18.14 1.48
N TRP A 281 7.30 18.35 0.28
CA TRP A 281 5.85 18.29 0.02
C TRP A 281 5.29 16.86 0.08
N ASN A 282 6.11 15.85 -0.20
CA ASN A 282 5.73 14.45 -0.02
C ASN A 282 5.75 14.06 1.48
N ALA A 283 6.76 14.52 2.23
CA ALA A 283 6.87 14.33 3.67
C ALA A 283 5.70 14.96 4.42
N ALA A 284 5.26 16.16 4.00
CA ALA A 284 4.12 16.85 4.58
C ALA A 284 2.82 16.03 4.53
N LYS A 285 2.63 15.20 3.50
CA LYS A 285 1.45 14.30 3.38
C LYS A 285 1.43 13.18 4.42
N TYR A 286 2.60 12.80 4.96
CA TYR A 286 2.71 11.75 6.00
C TYR A 286 2.57 12.30 7.43
N LEU A 287 2.63 13.62 7.60
CA LEU A 287 2.28 14.27 8.85
C LEU A 287 0.76 14.25 8.99
N LYS A 288 0.24 13.95 10.19
CA LYS A 288 -1.21 13.92 10.42
C LYS A 288 -1.82 15.25 9.98
N SER A 289 -2.73 15.17 9.01
CA SER A 289 -3.62 16.26 8.59
C SER A 289 -4.67 16.49 9.67
N GLY A 290 -4.24 17.09 10.78
CA GLY A 290 -5.13 17.81 11.67
C GLY A 290 -5.05 19.29 11.36
N ASP A 291 -6.17 20.01 11.50
CA ASP A 291 -6.24 21.48 11.38
C ASP A 291 -5.26 22.24 12.30
N SER A 292 -4.59 21.53 13.22
CA SER A 292 -3.56 22.04 14.12
C SER A 292 -2.12 21.83 13.64
N SER A 293 -1.87 21.14 12.52
CA SER A 293 -0.51 20.90 12.02
C SER A 293 0.07 22.15 11.36
N ALA A 294 1.39 22.37 11.51
CA ALA A 294 2.11 23.50 10.93
C ALA A 294 2.02 23.58 9.39
N PHE A 295 1.67 22.47 8.73
CA PHE A 295 1.50 22.39 7.27
C PHE A 295 0.03 22.52 6.82
N GLY A 296 -0.94 22.38 7.74
CA GLY A 296 -2.36 22.64 7.47
C GLY A 296 -2.72 24.13 7.56
N LYS A 297 -1.83 24.95 8.13
CA LYS A 297 -2.02 26.41 8.27
C LYS A 297 -1.02 27.15 7.40
N VAL A 298 -1.50 27.72 6.30
CA VAL A 298 -0.77 28.77 5.61
C VAL A 298 -0.66 29.96 6.58
N PRO A 299 0.56 30.45 6.89
CA PRO A 299 0.74 31.60 7.77
C PRO A 299 -0.06 32.80 7.27
N GLN A 300 -0.61 33.61 8.18
CA GLN A 300 -1.31 34.84 7.80
C GLN A 300 -0.37 35.77 7.04
N LEU A 301 -0.77 36.13 5.82
CA LEU A 301 -0.06 37.06 4.96
C LEU A 301 -0.33 38.48 5.44
N VAL A 302 0.66 39.35 5.28
CA VAL A 302 0.52 40.79 5.54
C VAL A 302 0.14 41.43 4.22
N LYS A 303 -1.06 42.04 4.20
CA LYS A 303 -1.57 42.80 3.05
C LYS A 303 -0.77 44.10 2.90
N ALA A 304 -0.87 44.72 1.72
CA ALA A 304 -0.25 46.02 1.46
C ALA A 304 -0.69 47.15 2.43
N ASP A 305 -1.86 47.03 3.07
CA ASP A 305 -2.38 47.96 4.08
C ASP A 305 -1.84 47.69 5.50
N GLY A 306 -0.94 46.72 5.66
CA GLY A 306 -0.33 46.32 6.94
C GLY A 306 -1.20 45.39 7.79
N LYS A 307 -2.42 45.04 7.36
CA LYS A 307 -3.29 44.10 8.07
C LYS A 307 -2.97 42.66 7.71
N ARG A 308 -3.26 41.73 8.62
CA ARG A 308 -3.09 40.29 8.41
C ARG A 308 -4.35 39.66 7.82
N THR A 309 -4.19 38.70 6.93
CA THR A 309 -5.31 37.90 6.40
C THR A 309 -5.93 37.05 7.51
N VAL A 310 -7.27 36.98 7.54
CA VAL A 310 -8.01 36.29 8.62
C VAL A 310 -8.47 34.88 8.24
N ASN A 311 -8.51 34.54 6.95
CA ASN A 311 -8.95 33.23 6.47
C ASN A 311 -8.24 32.82 5.16
N SER A 312 -8.39 31.55 4.78
CA SER A 312 -7.75 30.97 3.59
C SER A 312 -8.19 31.61 2.27
N LYS A 313 -9.42 32.17 2.21
CA LYS A 313 -9.94 32.85 1.02
C LYS A 313 -9.21 34.17 0.80
N GLU A 314 -9.07 34.99 1.84
CA GLU A 314 -8.29 36.24 1.78
C GLU A 314 -6.81 35.99 1.49
N GLN A 315 -6.24 34.88 1.99
CA GLN A 315 -4.87 34.48 1.66
C GLN A 315 -4.73 34.17 0.17
N ALA A 316 -5.66 33.39 -0.40
CA ALA A 316 -5.64 33.06 -1.82
C ALA A 316 -5.79 34.32 -2.69
N GLU A 317 -6.69 35.24 -2.33
CA GLU A 317 -6.90 36.51 -3.03
C GLU A 317 -5.66 37.40 -3.00
N GLU A 318 -4.96 37.51 -1.86
CA GLU A 318 -3.72 38.28 -1.74
C GLU A 318 -2.56 37.65 -2.53
N MET A 319 -2.45 36.32 -2.54
CA MET A 319 -1.45 35.63 -3.35
C MET A 319 -1.73 35.85 -4.85
N LEU A 320 -2.98 35.70 -5.27
CA LEU A 320 -3.39 35.93 -6.66
C LEU A 320 -3.05 37.35 -7.11
N SER A 321 -3.38 38.37 -6.31
CA SER A 321 -3.10 39.77 -6.66
C SER A 321 -1.60 40.09 -6.69
N THR A 322 -0.80 39.46 -5.81
CA THR A 322 0.65 39.67 -5.72
C THR A 322 1.42 38.97 -6.84
N PHE A 323 1.07 37.72 -7.14
CA PHE A 323 1.75 36.94 -8.19
C PHE A 323 1.26 37.29 -9.60
N PHE A 324 0.02 37.77 -9.73
CA PHE A 324 -0.58 38.19 -10.99
C PHE A 324 -1.12 39.62 -10.86
N PRO A 325 -0.23 40.62 -10.69
CA PRO A 325 -0.66 42.00 -10.65
C PRO A 325 -1.37 42.35 -11.98
N PRO A 326 -2.45 43.15 -11.94
CA PRO A 326 -3.12 43.58 -13.16
C PRO A 326 -2.08 44.24 -14.08
N VAL A 327 -2.06 43.78 -15.33
CA VAL A 327 -1.16 44.31 -16.36
C VAL A 327 -1.35 45.83 -16.39
N ALA A 328 -0.28 46.58 -16.14
CA ALA A 328 -0.34 48.04 -16.16
C ALA A 328 -0.94 48.46 -17.50
N CYS A 329 -2.15 49.00 -17.46
CA CYS A 329 -2.87 49.43 -18.65
C CYS A 329 -2.20 50.72 -19.17
N LYS A 330 -1.11 50.54 -19.91
CA LYS A 330 -0.64 51.45 -20.93
C LYS A 330 -0.31 50.61 -22.15
N VAL A 331 -1.36 50.18 -22.84
CA VAL A 331 -1.22 49.69 -24.20
C VAL A 331 -1.54 50.86 -25.12
N HIS A 332 -0.49 51.42 -25.74
CA HIS A 332 -0.64 52.07 -27.03
C HIS A 332 -1.19 51.04 -28.02
N ASP A 333 -2.21 51.44 -28.78
CA ASP A 333 -2.96 50.61 -29.73
C ASP A 333 -2.08 49.64 -30.53
N GLY A 334 -2.29 48.35 -30.26
CA GLY A 334 -1.76 47.24 -31.02
C GLY A 334 -2.44 45.97 -30.55
N LEU A 335 -3.40 45.47 -31.33
CA LEU A 335 -4.15 44.24 -31.03
C LEU A 335 -3.18 43.08 -30.78
N ILE A 336 -3.12 42.60 -29.54
CA ILE A 336 -2.74 41.22 -29.23
C ILE A 336 -3.97 40.55 -28.63
N SER A 337 -4.70 39.81 -29.46
CA SER A 337 -5.75 38.92 -28.99
C SER A 337 -5.12 37.72 -28.30
N MET A 338 -5.00 37.77 -26.98
CA MET A 338 -4.59 36.62 -26.18
C MET A 338 -5.85 35.83 -25.80
N ARG A 339 -6.14 34.80 -26.61
CA ARG A 339 -7.26 33.87 -26.38
C ARG A 339 -6.89 32.93 -25.22
N VAL A 340 -7.30 33.27 -24.01
CA VAL A 340 -7.22 32.35 -22.86
C VAL A 340 -8.36 31.35 -23.00
N ILE A 341 -8.04 30.11 -23.35
CA ILE A 341 -8.97 28.98 -23.32
C ILE A 341 -9.10 28.57 -21.84
N LEU A 342 -10.22 28.92 -21.21
CA LEU A 342 -10.61 28.34 -19.93
C LEU A 342 -11.26 26.98 -20.22
N GLU A 343 -10.47 25.91 -20.18
CA GLU A 343 -11.02 24.57 -20.03
C GLU A 343 -11.56 24.42 -18.61
N SER A 344 -12.89 24.27 -18.51
CA SER A 344 -13.56 23.92 -17.26
C SER A 344 -13.37 22.43 -17.00
N THR A 345 -12.27 22.06 -16.34
CA THR A 345 -12.19 20.75 -15.69
C THR A 345 -13.06 20.76 -14.44
N VAL A 346 -14.28 20.24 -14.59
CA VAL A 346 -15.13 19.77 -13.50
C VAL A 346 -14.29 18.82 -12.64
N SER A 347 -14.14 19.18 -11.37
CA SER A 347 -13.47 18.37 -10.36
C SER A 347 -14.17 17.01 -10.25
N ARG A 348 -13.56 15.98 -10.85
CA ARG A 348 -13.80 14.58 -10.47
C ARG A 348 -12.90 14.29 -9.28
N GLU A 349 -13.49 14.32 -8.09
CA GLU A 349 -12.94 13.63 -6.94
C GLU A 349 -12.88 12.14 -7.25
N SER A 350 -11.68 11.59 -7.48
CA SER A 350 -11.36 10.17 -7.23
C SER A 350 -9.86 9.92 -7.33
N CYS A 351 -9.44 8.89 -6.59
CA CYS A 351 -8.13 8.22 -6.61
C CYS A 351 -7.02 8.87 -5.80
N GLY A 352 -7.14 8.73 -4.47
CA GLY A 352 -5.96 8.53 -3.64
C GLY A 352 -5.29 7.20 -4.04
N LEU A 353 -4.04 7.30 -4.50
CA LEU A 353 -3.17 6.17 -4.78
C LEU A 353 -1.81 6.41 -4.13
N PHE A 354 -1.42 5.39 -3.36
CA PHE A 354 -0.13 5.06 -2.72
C PHE A 354 0.27 5.78 -1.43
#